data_AF-A0A9D9Q6W4-F1
#
_entry.id   AF-A0A9D9Q6W4-F1
#
_cell.length_a   1.000
_cell.length_b   1.000
_cell.length_c   1.000
_cell.angle_alpha   90.00
_cell.angle_beta   90.00
_cell.angle_gamma   90.00
#
_symmetry.space_group_name_H-M   'P 1'
#
loop_
_entity.id
_entity.type
_entity.pdbx_description
1 polymer ?
#
loop_
_entity_poly.entity_id
_entity_poly.type
_entity_poly.pdbx_seq_one_letter_code
_entity_poly.pdbx_strand_id
1 'polypeptide(L)'
;MKISIEKLPPKGIMLLYFNDKTVFFPYETKDGKLISSEEPKGTPTECHFFDESREYRIIRRESDNSYIETILSAEEEKDADPDLIYEEYPLVKEEYAKKDGIPEKLLIVSRYKYTDNDILELASYRIGLPRMF
;
A
#
# COMPACT_ATOMS: atom_id res chain seq x y z
N MET A 1 -2.16 17.10 3.09
CA MET A 1 -2.08 15.76 3.73
C MET A 1 -0.87 15.74 4.65
N LYS A 2 -1.01 15.29 5.90
CA LYS A 2 0.12 15.11 6.83
C LYS A 2 0.35 13.62 7.00
N ILE A 3 1.56 13.15 6.72
CA ILE A 3 1.93 11.73 6.84
C ILE A 3 2.43 11.49 8.27
N SER A 4 1.87 10.47 8.93
CA SER A 4 2.33 9.98 10.23
C SER A 4 3.50 9.02 10.04
N ILE A 5 4.73 9.51 10.26
CA ILE A 5 5.97 8.74 10.05
C ILE A 5 6.01 7.49 10.94
N GLU A 6 5.47 7.57 12.15
CA GLU A 6 5.40 6.47 13.10
C GLU A 6 4.51 5.29 12.65
N LYS A 7 3.64 5.51 11.68
CA LYS A 7 2.77 4.47 11.10
C LYS A 7 3.39 3.80 9.87
N LEU A 8 4.44 4.40 9.30
CA LEU A 8 5.12 3.86 8.14
C LEU A 8 5.92 2.60 8.51
N PRO A 9 5.97 1.60 7.62
CA PRO A 9 7.08 0.66 7.62
C PRO A 9 8.43 1.40 7.59
N PRO A 10 9.48 0.94 8.30
CA PRO A 10 10.77 1.63 8.38
C PRO A 10 11.47 1.82 7.04
N LYS A 11 11.22 0.93 6.09
CA LYS A 11 11.65 0.97 4.69
C LYS A 11 10.61 0.25 3.85
N GLY A 12 10.50 0.59 2.58
CA GLY A 12 9.55 -0.07 1.70
C GLY A 12 9.40 0.65 0.39
N ILE A 13 8.24 0.49 -0.24
CA ILE A 13 7.87 1.19 -1.45
C ILE A 13 6.73 2.16 -1.15
N MET A 14 6.82 3.36 -1.72
CA MET A 14 5.72 4.30 -1.76
C MET A 14 5.07 4.26 -3.15
N LEU A 15 3.74 4.20 -3.17
CA LEU A 15 2.90 4.34 -4.34
C LEU A 15 1.95 5.51 -4.10
N LEU A 16 2.13 6.58 -4.85
CA LEU A 16 1.36 7.82 -4.68
C LEU A 16 0.60 8.13 -5.96
N TYR A 17 -0.70 8.34 -5.81
CA TYR A 17 -1.58 8.76 -6.88
C TYR A 17 -1.82 10.26 -6.81
N PHE A 18 -1.64 10.92 -7.94
CA PHE A 18 -2.02 12.30 -8.18
C PHE A 18 -3.05 12.31 -9.32
N ASN A 19 -3.72 13.45 -9.52
CA ASN A 19 -4.74 13.58 -10.58
C ASN A 19 -4.17 13.35 -12.00
N ASP A 20 -2.88 13.59 -12.20
CA ASP A 20 -2.22 13.59 -13.49
C ASP A 20 -1.10 12.56 -13.62
N LYS A 21 -0.69 11.91 -12.53
CA LYS A 21 0.45 10.97 -12.52
C LYS A 21 0.42 10.01 -11.34
N THR A 22 1.22 8.96 -11.47
CA THR A 22 1.54 8.01 -10.40
C THR A 22 3.03 8.00 -10.13
N VAL A 23 3.40 8.06 -8.86
CA VAL A 23 4.78 8.02 -8.38
C VAL A 23 4.99 6.71 -7.63
N PHE A 24 6.07 6.00 -7.95
CA PHE A 24 6.34 4.67 -7.42
C PHE A 24 7.84 4.47 -7.18
N PHE A 25 8.27 4.53 -5.92
CA PHE A 25 9.69 4.60 -5.53
C PHE A 25 9.98 3.95 -4.18
N PRO A 26 11.20 3.44 -3.97
CA PRO A 26 11.64 3.02 -2.66
C PRO A 26 11.78 4.20 -1.69
N TYR A 27 11.58 3.93 -0.41
CA TYR A 27 11.74 4.90 0.66
C TYR A 27 12.35 4.26 1.92
N GLU A 28 12.92 5.10 2.77
CA GLU A 28 13.31 4.77 4.14
C GLU A 28 12.82 5.84 5.12
N THR A 29 12.58 5.47 6.37
CA THR A 29 12.36 6.42 7.46
C THR A 29 13.62 6.49 8.33
N LYS A 30 14.15 7.69 8.53
CA LYS A 30 15.35 7.92 9.35
C LYS A 30 15.20 9.22 10.14
N ASP A 31 15.51 9.18 11.42
CA ASP A 31 15.44 10.34 12.33
C ASP A 31 14.09 11.10 12.27
N GLY A 32 12.98 10.34 12.16
CA GLY A 32 11.63 10.90 12.07
C GLY A 32 11.29 11.56 10.73
N LYS A 33 12.09 11.31 9.67
CA LYS A 33 11.87 11.83 8.32
C LYS A 33 11.70 10.71 7.32
N LEU A 34 10.85 10.94 6.33
CA LEU A 34 10.75 10.13 5.13
C LEU A 34 11.87 10.55 4.16
N ILE A 35 12.69 9.60 3.74
CA ILE A 35 13.77 9.78 2.78
C ILE A 35 13.44 8.96 1.54
N SER A 36 13.45 9.60 0.38
CA SER A 36 13.27 8.98 -0.93
C SER A 36 14.14 9.68 -1.96
N SER A 37 14.48 8.97 -3.03
CA SER A 37 15.25 9.55 -4.15
C SER A 37 14.46 10.60 -4.92
N GLU A 38 13.13 10.56 -4.85
CA GLU A 38 12.24 11.56 -5.41
C GLU A 38 11.47 12.30 -4.33
N GLU A 39 11.39 13.62 -4.46
CA GLU A 39 10.49 14.48 -3.69
C GLU A 39 9.29 14.87 -4.58
N PRO A 40 8.19 14.11 -4.53
CA PRO A 40 7.05 14.38 -5.38
C PRO A 40 6.39 15.71 -5.00
N LYS A 41 6.33 16.64 -5.95
CA LYS A 41 5.60 17.91 -5.81
C LYS A 41 4.09 17.68 -6.02
N GLY A 42 3.29 18.28 -5.14
CA GLY A 42 1.83 18.23 -5.18
C GLY A 42 1.24 17.58 -3.92
N THR A 43 -0.09 17.54 -3.83
CA THR A 43 -0.78 16.76 -2.80
C THR A 43 -1.41 15.53 -3.47
N PRO A 44 -0.95 14.31 -3.16
CA PRO A 44 -1.55 13.10 -3.71
C PRO A 44 -2.99 12.92 -3.22
N THR A 45 -3.80 12.25 -4.04
CA THR A 45 -5.16 11.82 -3.71
C THR A 45 -5.17 10.54 -2.91
N GLU A 46 -4.21 9.64 -3.17
CA GLU A 46 -4.05 8.38 -2.47
C GLU A 46 -2.58 8.04 -2.30
N CYS A 47 -2.23 7.46 -1.16
CA CYS A 47 -0.87 7.07 -0.81
C CYS A 47 -0.88 5.68 -0.21
N HIS A 48 0.06 4.87 -0.66
CA HIS A 48 0.38 3.58 -0.06
C HIS A 48 1.86 3.58 0.30
N PHE A 49 2.17 3.15 1.52
CA PHE A 49 3.51 2.92 2.00
C PHE A 49 3.57 1.51 2.53
N PHE A 50 4.32 0.62 1.89
CA PHE A 50 4.23 -0.80 2.19
C PHE A 50 5.58 -1.53 2.07
N ASP A 51 5.69 -2.60 2.84
CA ASP A 51 6.78 -3.58 2.80
C ASP A 51 6.22 -5.01 2.69
N GLU A 52 6.98 -6.05 3.04
CA GLU A 52 6.47 -7.43 3.02
C GLU A 52 5.36 -7.69 4.06
N SER A 53 5.27 -6.86 5.10
CA SER A 53 4.53 -7.13 6.35
C SER A 53 3.35 -6.19 6.61
N ARG A 54 3.43 -4.94 6.16
CA ARG A 54 2.47 -3.90 6.51
C ARG A 54 2.30 -2.91 5.37
N GLU A 55 1.09 -2.39 5.25
CA GLU A 55 0.75 -1.24 4.44
C GLU A 55 0.16 -0.15 5.34
N TYR A 56 0.63 1.08 5.15
CA TYR A 56 -0.05 2.28 5.61
C TYR A 56 -0.64 3.01 4.40
N ARG A 57 -1.96 3.16 4.40
CA ARG A 57 -2.72 3.77 3.31
C ARG A 57 -3.38 5.06 3.77
N ILE A 58 -3.33 6.07 2.91
CA ILE A 58 -4.02 7.35 3.12
C ILE A 58 -4.81 7.70 1.86
N ILE A 59 -6.12 7.91 2.00
CA ILE A 59 -7.01 8.30 0.90
C ILE A 59 -7.65 9.64 1.22
N ARG A 60 -7.54 10.61 0.33
CA ARG A 60 -8.23 11.90 0.43
C ARG A 60 -9.67 11.76 -0.06
N ARG A 61 -10.63 12.19 0.76
CA ARG A 61 -12.02 12.31 0.34
C ARG A 61 -12.22 13.59 -0.46
N GLU A 62 -12.78 13.47 -1.66
CA GLU A 62 -13.07 14.64 -2.50
C GLU A 62 -14.18 15.53 -1.92
N SER A 63 -15.15 14.94 -1.21
CA SER A 63 -16.33 15.63 -0.70
C SER A 63 -16.02 16.72 0.32
N ASP A 64 -15.01 16.51 1.17
CA ASP A 64 -14.71 17.38 2.32
C ASP A 64 -13.20 17.60 2.55
N ASN A 65 -12.34 17.06 1.68
CA ASN A 65 -10.87 17.10 1.81
C ASN A 65 -10.32 16.46 3.10
N SER A 66 -11.13 15.66 3.81
CA SER A 66 -10.65 14.82 4.90
C SER A 66 -9.82 13.64 4.38
N TYR A 67 -9.14 12.95 5.29
CA TYR A 67 -8.30 11.80 4.96
C TYR A 67 -8.80 10.56 5.71
N ILE A 68 -8.90 9.44 5.01
CA ILE A 68 -9.04 8.12 5.60
C ILE A 68 -7.63 7.56 5.73
N GLU A 69 -7.27 7.14 6.95
CA GLU A 69 -6.02 6.44 7.21
C GLU A 69 -6.33 4.99 7.56
N THR A 70 -5.55 4.06 7.00
CA THR A 70 -5.72 2.63 7.26
C THR A 70 -4.34 1.98 7.40
N ILE A 71 -4.19 1.13 8.41
CA ILE A 71 -3.01 0.26 8.56
C ILE A 71 -3.51 -1.15 8.32
N LEU A 72 -2.85 -1.86 7.40
CA LEU A 72 -3.15 -3.25 7.07
C LEU A 72 -1.89 -4.06 7.31
N SER A 73 -2.01 -5.19 7.99
CA SER A 73 -0.86 -6.04 8.31
C SER A 73 -1.05 -7.47 7.82
N ALA A 74 0.07 -8.14 7.56
CA ALA A 74 0.12 -9.56 7.25
C ALA A 74 -0.24 -10.45 8.45
N GLU A 75 -0.26 -9.91 9.66
CA GLU A 75 -0.68 -10.65 10.85
C GLU A 75 -2.20 -10.82 10.89
N GLU A 76 -2.96 -9.76 10.58
CA GLU A 76 -4.43 -9.81 10.49
C GLU A 76 -4.93 -10.82 9.44
N GLU A 77 -4.10 -11.17 8.46
CA GLU A 77 -4.41 -12.19 7.45
C GLU A 77 -4.36 -13.61 8.02
N LYS A 78 -3.54 -13.86 9.04
CA LYS A 78 -3.42 -15.18 9.67
C LYS A 78 -4.60 -15.52 10.55
N ASP A 79 -5.24 -14.51 11.12
CA ASP A 79 -6.41 -14.64 11.98
C ASP A 79 -7.72 -14.74 11.17
N ALA A 80 -7.65 -14.53 9.85
CA ALA A 80 -8.80 -14.62 8.95
C ALA A 80 -9.08 -16.05 8.48
N ASP A 81 -10.29 -16.28 7.98
CA ASP A 81 -10.63 -17.53 7.30
C ASP A 81 -9.79 -17.67 6.02
N PRO A 82 -8.94 -18.71 5.90
CA PRO A 82 -8.04 -18.87 4.75
C PRO A 82 -8.79 -19.01 3.43
N ASP A 83 -10.04 -19.49 3.42
CA ASP A 83 -10.84 -19.63 2.19
C ASP A 83 -11.36 -18.27 1.67
N LEU A 84 -11.21 -17.22 2.49
CA LEU A 84 -11.59 -15.84 2.17
C LEU A 84 -10.37 -14.93 1.89
N ILE A 85 -9.17 -15.50 1.84
CA ILE A 85 -7.92 -14.78 1.55
C ILE A 85 -7.36 -15.22 0.20
N TYR A 86 -7.10 -14.26 -0.67
CA TYR A 86 -6.60 -14.51 -2.03
C TYR A 86 -5.33 -13.68 -2.28
N GLU A 87 -4.26 -14.36 -2.65
CA GLU A 87 -2.98 -13.72 -3.00
C GLU A 87 -2.78 -13.67 -4.51
N GLU A 88 -2.41 -12.49 -5.01
CA GLU A 88 -2.06 -12.26 -6.40
C GLU A 88 -0.66 -11.63 -6.49
N TYR A 89 0.09 -11.99 -7.55
CA TYR A 89 1.47 -11.55 -7.75
C TYR A 89 1.62 -10.76 -9.06
N PRO A 90 0.99 -9.58 -9.19
CA PRO A 90 1.03 -8.81 -10.43
C PRO A 90 2.44 -8.30 -10.73
N LEU A 91 2.80 -8.31 -12.01
CA LEU A 91 4.03 -7.70 -12.51
C LEU A 91 3.93 -6.18 -12.42
N VAL A 92 5.00 -5.54 -11.94
CA VAL A 92 5.16 -4.09 -12.01
C VAL A 92 5.36 -3.69 -13.47
N LYS A 93 4.78 -2.54 -13.88
CA LYS A 93 4.98 -2.03 -15.24
C LYS A 93 6.46 -1.88 -15.56
N GLU A 94 6.85 -2.22 -16.77
CA GLU A 94 8.25 -2.25 -17.22
C GLU A 94 9.00 -0.92 -16.99
N GLU A 95 8.29 0.21 -17.12
CA GLU A 95 8.83 1.56 -16.87
C GLU A 95 9.30 1.79 -15.43
N TYR A 96 8.72 1.08 -14.46
CA TYR A 96 9.11 1.14 -13.06
C TYR A 96 10.05 0.00 -12.69
N ALA A 97 9.85 -1.20 -13.22
CA ALA A 97 10.68 -2.37 -12.93
C ALA A 97 12.16 -2.18 -13.31
N LYS A 98 12.47 -1.26 -14.25
CA LYS A 98 13.83 -0.89 -14.64
C LYS A 98 14.54 0.05 -13.64
N LYS A 99 13.84 0.56 -12.64
CA LYS A 99 14.40 1.50 -11.65
C LYS A 99 15.03 0.73 -10.50
N ASP A 100 16.17 1.22 -10.04
CA ASP A 100 16.88 0.61 -8.91
C ASP A 100 16.00 0.58 -7.65
N GLY A 101 15.95 -0.59 -7.01
CA GLY A 101 15.19 -0.79 -5.77
C GLY A 101 13.68 -1.01 -5.95
N ILE A 102 13.17 -1.12 -7.18
CA ILE A 102 11.79 -1.51 -7.46
C ILE A 102 11.70 -3.03 -7.67
N PRO A 103 10.76 -3.74 -7.03
CA PRO A 103 10.57 -5.17 -7.26
C PRO A 103 9.92 -5.43 -8.64
N GLU A 104 10.16 -6.61 -9.21
CA GLU A 104 9.50 -7.03 -10.46
C GLU A 104 8.01 -7.33 -10.28
N LYS A 105 7.62 -7.75 -9.07
CA LYS A 105 6.26 -8.13 -8.71
C LYS A 105 5.84 -7.46 -7.41
N LEU A 106 4.55 -7.21 -7.30
CA LEU A 106 3.90 -6.90 -6.03
C LEU A 106 3.20 -8.13 -5.50
N LEU A 107 2.80 -8.07 -4.24
CA LEU A 107 1.82 -8.95 -3.63
C LEU A 107 0.54 -8.14 -3.41
N ILE A 108 -0.60 -8.67 -3.83
CA ILE A 108 -1.91 -8.14 -3.48
C ILE A 108 -2.62 -9.23 -2.66
N VAL A 109 -3.01 -8.92 -1.43
CA VAL A 109 -3.78 -9.83 -0.58
C VAL A 109 -5.19 -9.30 -0.44
N SER A 110 -6.13 -9.91 -1.16
CA SER A 110 -7.55 -9.59 -1.12
C SER A 110 -8.23 -10.38 -0.01
N ARG A 111 -9.00 -9.68 0.83
CA ARG A 111 -9.72 -10.25 1.98
C ARG A 111 -11.21 -10.10 1.76
N TYR A 112 -11.91 -11.22 1.66
CA TYR A 112 -13.36 -11.26 1.46
C TYR A 112 -14.09 -11.52 2.77
N LYS A 113 -15.37 -11.20 2.79
CA LYS A 113 -16.29 -11.60 3.86
C LYS A 113 -17.67 -11.85 3.29
N TYR A 114 -18.47 -12.63 4.01
CA TYR A 114 -19.91 -12.71 3.75
C TYR A 114 -20.63 -11.58 4.49
N THR A 115 -21.57 -10.96 3.81
CA THR A 115 -22.56 -10.07 4.42
C THR A 115 -23.62 -10.88 5.17
N ASP A 116 -24.46 -10.20 5.96
CA ASP A 116 -25.59 -10.84 6.66
C ASP A 116 -26.62 -11.50 5.71
N ASN A 117 -26.57 -11.19 4.41
CA ASN A 117 -27.43 -11.77 3.37
C ASN A 117 -26.70 -12.86 2.55
N ASP A 118 -25.61 -13.42 3.08
CA ASP A 118 -24.79 -14.46 2.44
C ASP A 118 -24.18 -14.05 1.08
N ILE A 119 -24.01 -12.75 0.85
CA ILE A 119 -23.31 -12.23 -0.33
C ILE A 119 -21.83 -12.09 -0.01
N LEU A 120 -20.96 -12.65 -0.85
CA LEU A 120 -19.51 -12.48 -0.79
C LEU A 120 -19.12 -11.08 -1.29
N GLU A 121 -18.38 -10.32 -0.49
CA GLU A 121 -17.85 -9.01 -0.87
C GLU A 121 -16.37 -8.87 -0.53
N LEU A 122 -15.65 -8.05 -1.31
CA LEU A 122 -14.28 -7.65 -1.00
C LEU A 122 -14.31 -6.68 0.18
N ALA A 123 -13.86 -7.12 1.35
CA ALA A 123 -13.84 -6.32 2.57
C ALA A 123 -12.66 -5.34 2.58
N SER A 124 -11.48 -5.82 2.17
CA SER A 124 -10.26 -5.02 2.07
C SER A 124 -9.23 -5.71 1.19
N TYR A 125 -8.18 -5.00 0.80
CA TYR A 125 -7.01 -5.58 0.17
C TYR A 125 -5.76 -4.91 0.71
N ARG A 126 -4.65 -5.64 0.79
CA ARG A 126 -3.33 -5.10 1.13
C ARG A 126 -2.38 -5.19 -0.06
N ILE A 127 -1.64 -4.13 -0.32
CA ILE A 127 -0.47 -4.15 -1.21
C ILE A 127 0.77 -4.46 -0.38
N GLY A 128 1.62 -5.35 -0.85
CA GLY A 128 2.85 -5.72 -0.18
C GLY A 128 3.95 -6.10 -1.16
N LEU A 129 5.13 -6.36 -0.60
CA LEU A 129 6.24 -6.97 -1.32
C LEU A 129 6.16 -8.50 -1.24
N PRO A 130 6.48 -9.24 -2.32
CA PRO A 130 6.64 -10.69 -2.23
C PRO A 130 7.70 -11.04 -1.18
N ARG A 131 7.42 -12.03 -0.32
CA ARG A 131 8.44 -12.53 0.61
C ARG A 131 9.56 -13.18 -0.19
N MET A 132 10.79 -12.68 -0.03
CA MET A 132 11.97 -13.39 -0.54
C MET A 132 12.20 -14.61 0.36
N PHE A 133 12.12 -15.80 -0.23
CA PHE A 133 12.46 -17.07 0.43
C PHE A 133 13.97 -17.32 0.37
#